data_AF-A0A1F2RM72-F1
#
_entry.id   AF-A0A1F2RM72-F1
#
_cell.length_a   1.000
_cell.length_b   1.000
_cell.length_c   1.000
_cell.angle_alpha   90.00
_cell.angle_beta   90.00
_cell.angle_gamma   90.00
#
_symmetry.space_group_name_H-M   'P 1'
#
loop_
_entity.id
_entity.type
_entity.pdbx_description
1 polymer ?
#
loop_
_entity_poly.entity_id
_entity_poly.type
_entity_poly.pdbx_seq_one_letter_code
_entity_poly.pdbx_strand_id
1 'polypeptide(L)'
;MSRFPCPYLKGEVELTEERERHIAERHPDLLPEHRERVAETLGDPDQVRRSIRFGSAKLFSRWYTDVKRGAHVVVVVVSELDPAERHW
;
A
#
# COMPACT_ATOMS: atom_id res chain seq x y z
N MET A 1 11.50 0.27 10.53
CA MET A 1 10.63 1.21 9.79
C MET A 1 11.13 1.40 8.36
N SER A 2 10.25 1.44 7.35
CA SER A 2 10.65 1.72 5.96
C SER A 2 9.76 2.76 5.30
N ARG A 3 10.33 3.49 4.34
CA ARG A 3 9.63 4.52 3.57
C ARG A 3 9.76 4.25 2.08
N PHE A 4 8.67 4.47 1.36
CA PHE A 4 8.61 4.29 -0.08
C PHE A 4 8.30 5.62 -0.75
N PRO A 5 9.09 6.05 -1.74
CA PRO A 5 8.76 7.25 -2.50
C PRO A 5 7.43 7.03 -3.25
N CYS A 6 6.54 8.00 -3.19
CA CYS A 6 5.27 7.99 -3.90
C CYS A 6 5.11 9.29 -4.70
N PRO A 7 5.50 9.29 -5.99
CA PRO A 7 5.39 10.47 -6.86
C PRO A 7 3.97 11.02 -6.95
N TYR A 8 2.96 10.14 -6.94
CA TYR A 8 1.55 10.55 -6.95
C TYR A 8 1.17 11.40 -5.74
N LEU A 9 1.68 11.07 -4.55
CA LEU A 9 1.45 11.83 -3.31
C LEU A 9 2.44 12.99 -3.13
N LYS A 10 3.44 13.12 -4.01
CA LYS A 10 4.55 14.09 -3.89
C LYS A 10 5.27 13.98 -2.54
N GLY A 11 5.47 12.75 -2.06
CA GLY A 11 6.08 12.49 -0.76
C GLY A 11 6.45 11.04 -0.56
N GLU A 12 6.62 10.63 0.70
CA GLU A 12 6.93 9.26 1.08
C GLU A 12 5.73 8.60 1.78
N VAL A 13 5.58 7.30 1.58
CA VAL A 13 4.63 6.46 2.30
C VAL A 13 5.41 5.66 3.33
N GLU A 14 5.00 5.78 4.58
CA GLU A 14 5.59 5.04 5.68
C GLU A 14 4.94 3.66 5.85
N LEU A 15 5.77 2.63 5.94
CA LEU A 15 5.38 1.31 6.41
C LEU A 15 5.95 1.11 7.81
N THR A 16 5.08 1.22 8.82
CA THR A 16 5.42 0.96 10.22
C THR A 16 5.66 -0.53 10.44
N GLU A 17 6.45 -0.87 11.45
CA GLU A 17 6.77 -2.28 11.77
C GLU A 17 5.52 -3.08 12.19
N GLU A 18 4.57 -2.42 12.87
CA GLU A 18 3.27 -3.02 13.20
C GLU A 18 2.50 -3.38 11.93
N ARG A 19 2.45 -2.47 10.94
CA ARG A 19 1.77 -2.72 9.66
C ARG A 19 2.50 -3.75 8.82
N GLU A 20 3.82 -3.74 8.81
CA GLU A 20 4.63 -4.74 8.13
C GLU A 20 4.34 -6.14 8.67
N ARG A 21 4.34 -6.31 10.00
CA ARG A 21 3.97 -7.59 10.64
C ARG A 21 2.54 -8.00 10.31
N HIS A 22 1.59 -7.06 10.38
CA HIS A 22 0.19 -7.35 10.00
C HIS A 22 0.07 -7.83 8.55
N ILE A 23 0.80 -7.21 7.61
CA ILE A 23 0.79 -7.61 6.21
C ILE A 23 1.46 -8.98 6.05
N ALA A 24 2.59 -9.25 6.70
CA ALA A 24 3.25 -10.55 6.63
C ALA A 24 2.35 -11.69 7.14
N GLU A 25 1.57 -11.45 8.20
CA GLU A 25 0.63 -12.43 8.74
C GLU A 25 -0.61 -12.63 7.84
N ARG A 26 -1.15 -11.55 7.27
CA ARG A 26 -2.40 -11.58 6.50
C ARG A 26 -2.20 -11.86 5.01
N HIS A 27 -1.02 -11.51 4.49
CA HIS A 27 -0.63 -11.57 3.10
C HIS A 27 0.79 -12.17 2.99
N PRO A 28 0.97 -13.44 3.40
CA PRO A 28 2.28 -14.12 3.31
C PRO A 28 2.77 -14.29 1.86
N ASP A 29 1.87 -14.10 0.88
CA ASP A 29 2.21 -14.08 -0.55
C ASP A 29 2.87 -12.77 -1.01
N LEU A 30 2.86 -11.72 -0.18
CA LEU A 30 3.41 -10.41 -0.51
C LEU A 30 4.68 -10.11 0.30
N LEU A 31 4.70 -10.50 1.57
CA LEU A 31 5.86 -10.30 2.44
C LEU A 31 6.31 -11.62 3.07
N PRO A 32 7.63 -11.79 3.25
CA PRO A 32 8.70 -10.81 2.97
C PRO A 32 9.20 -10.75 1.51
N GLU A 33 8.90 -11.75 0.68
CA GLU A 33 9.58 -12.00 -0.59
C GLU A 33 9.31 -10.97 -1.69
N HIS A 34 8.16 -10.28 -1.64
CA HIS A 34 7.72 -9.33 -2.67
C HIS A 34 7.56 -7.91 -2.15
N ARG A 35 8.39 -7.54 -1.17
CA ARG A 35 8.42 -6.21 -0.56
C ARG A 35 8.70 -5.10 -1.58
N GLU A 36 9.55 -5.37 -2.56
CA GLU A 36 9.86 -4.47 -3.68
C GLU A 36 8.61 -4.11 -4.49
N ARG A 37 7.62 -5.00 -4.56
CA ARG A 37 6.36 -4.74 -5.26
C ARG A 37 5.53 -3.67 -4.57
N VAL A 38 5.68 -3.49 -3.25
CA VAL A 38 5.08 -2.35 -2.55
C VAL A 38 5.69 -1.05 -3.05
N ALA A 39 7.02 -1.00 -3.17
CA ALA A 39 7.74 0.17 -3.66
C ALA A 39 7.37 0.48 -5.12
N GLU A 40 7.37 -0.52 -5.99
CA GLU A 40 7.03 -0.39 -7.41
C GLU A 40 5.58 0.07 -7.62
N THR A 41 4.64 -0.47 -6.83
CA THR A 41 3.23 -0.09 -6.90
C THR A 41 3.01 1.35 -6.43
N LEU A 42 3.78 1.83 -5.45
CA LEU A 42 3.68 3.21 -4.97
C LEU A 42 4.43 4.21 -5.87
N GLY A 43 5.51 3.77 -6.50
CA GLY A 43 6.33 4.57 -7.40
C GLY A 43 5.68 4.79 -8.76
N ASP A 44 5.08 3.76 -9.33
CA ASP A 44 4.53 3.74 -10.69
C ASP A 44 3.30 2.81 -10.76
N PRO A 45 2.15 3.23 -10.19
CA PRO A 45 0.91 2.45 -10.21
C PRO A 45 0.25 2.44 -11.60
N ASP A 46 -0.36 1.31 -11.97
CA ASP A 46 -1.25 1.25 -13.15
C ASP A 46 -2.55 2.03 -12.89
N GLN A 47 -3.05 2.01 -11.66
CA GLN A 47 -4.27 2.69 -11.27
C GLN A 47 -4.19 3.24 -9.84
N VAL A 48 -4.75 4.43 -9.63
CA VAL A 48 -4.98 5.02 -8.31
C VAL A 48 -6.47 5.35 -8.14
N ARG A 49 -7.09 4.84 -7.07
CA ARG A 49 -8.50 5.07 -6.75
C ARG A 49 -8.66 5.58 -5.33
N ARG A 50 -9.66 6.44 -5.10
CA ARG A 50 -10.08 6.80 -3.74
C ARG A 50 -10.97 5.69 -3.18
N SER A 51 -10.82 5.38 -1.90
CA SER A 51 -11.72 4.45 -1.23
C SER A 51 -13.10 5.08 -1.06
N ILE A 52 -14.16 4.33 -1.38
CA ILE A 52 -15.54 4.75 -1.15
C ILE A 52 -15.89 4.65 0.34
N ARG A 53 -15.27 3.72 1.06
CA ARG A 53 -15.55 3.44 2.48
C ARG A 53 -14.73 4.32 3.44
N PHE A 54 -13.61 4.88 2.97
CA PHE A 54 -12.71 5.64 3.82
C PHE A 54 -12.07 6.77 3.01
N GLY A 55 -12.61 7.99 3.10
CA GLY A 55 -12.27 9.10 2.21
C GLY A 55 -10.80 9.51 2.22
N SER A 56 -10.10 9.24 3.32
CA SER A 56 -8.65 9.47 3.48
C SER A 56 -7.78 8.38 2.86
N ALA A 57 -8.35 7.22 2.48
CA ALA A 57 -7.61 6.15 1.83
C ALA A 57 -7.59 6.26 0.29
N LYS A 58 -6.43 5.91 -0.26
CA LYS A 58 -6.19 5.71 -1.68
C LYS A 58 -5.66 4.30 -1.92
N LEU A 59 -6.18 3.66 -2.94
CA LEU A 59 -5.79 2.33 -3.39
C LEU A 59 -4.90 2.52 -4.62
N PHE A 60 -3.65 2.13 -4.49
CA PHE A 60 -2.67 2.06 -5.57
C PHE A 60 -2.61 0.63 -6.04
N SER A 61 -2.65 0.40 -7.34
CA SER A 61 -2.56 -0.96 -7.85
C SER A 61 -1.68 -1.10 -9.07
N ARG A 62 -0.99 -2.24 -9.12
CA ARG A 62 -0.14 -2.63 -10.24
C ARG A 62 -0.27 -4.12 -10.51
N TRP A 63 -0.30 -4.48 -11.79
CA TRP A 63 -0.29 -5.85 -12.27
C TRP A 63 1.14 -6.34 -12.52
N TYR A 64 1.46 -7.51 -11.98
CA TYR A 64 2.77 -8.15 -12.13
C TYR A 64 2.60 -9.49 -12.85
N THR A 65 3.24 -9.62 -14.01
CA THR A 65 3.18 -10.82 -14.84
C THR A 65 4.00 -11.99 -14.28
N ASP A 66 4.95 -11.69 -13.39
CA ASP A 66 5.92 -12.62 -12.81
C ASP A 66 5.54 -13.16 -11.42
N VAL A 67 4.51 -12.60 -10.78
CA VAL A 67 3.97 -13.11 -9.51
C VAL A 67 2.84 -14.12 -9.80
N LYS A 68 3.01 -15.40 -9.42
CA LYS A 68 1.99 -16.48 -9.50
C LYS A 68 1.16 -16.56 -10.81
N ARG A 69 1.78 -16.36 -11.98
CA ARG A 69 1.12 -16.32 -13.32
C ARG A 69 0.27 -15.07 -13.58
N GLY A 70 0.58 -13.96 -12.93
CA GLY A 70 -0.19 -12.74 -12.98
C GLY A 70 -0.86 -12.46 -11.64
N ALA A 71 -0.36 -11.47 -10.90
CA ALA A 71 -0.98 -11.03 -9.66
C ALA A 71 -1.15 -9.52 -9.63
N HIS A 72 -2.23 -9.10 -9.00
CA HIS A 72 -2.53 -7.69 -8.79
C HIS A 72 -2.15 -7.31 -7.37
N VAL A 73 -1.12 -6.48 -7.21
CA VAL A 73 -0.77 -5.93 -5.89
C VAL A 73 -1.58 -4.65 -5.71
N VAL A 74 -2.26 -4.56 -4.57
CA VAL A 74 -3.00 -3.38 -4.16
C VAL A 74 -2.42 -2.86 -2.86
N VAL A 75 -1.85 -1.67 -2.88
CA VAL A 75 -1.35 -0.97 -1.70
C VAL A 75 -2.36 0.10 -1.29
N VAL A 76 -2.84 0.01 -0.06
CA VAL A 76 -3.77 0.99 0.50
C VAL A 76 -2.99 1.98 1.36
N VAL A 77 -2.99 3.25 0.96
CA VAL A 77 -2.36 4.34 1.69
C VAL A 77 -3.43 5.20 2.34
N VAL A 78 -3.29 5.42 3.64
CA VAL A 78 -4.14 6.34 4.41
C VAL A 78 -3.38 7.65 4.59
N SER A 79 -3.92 8.75 4.09
CA SER A 79 -3.42 10.09 4.39
C SER A 79 -4.20 10.64 5.57
N GLU A 80 -3.57 10.89 6.71
CA GLU A 80 -4.26 11.50 7.85
C GLU A 80 -4.81 12.88 7.47
N LEU A 81 -6.13 13.00 7.45
CA LEU A 81 -6.92 14.23 7.54
C LEU A 81 -8.27 13.85 8.15
N ASP A 82 -8.25 13.23 9.34
CA ASP A 82 -9.28 13.47 10.36
C ASP A 82 -8.89 12.86 11.72
N PRO A 83 -8.48 13.65 12.72
CA PRO A 83 -8.36 13.20 14.10
C PRO A 83 -9.71 12.92 14.77
N ALA A 84 -10.85 13.27 14.15
CA ALA A 84 -12.10 13.44 14.88
C ALA A 84 -12.95 12.19 15.14
N GLU A 85 -12.72 11.05 14.49
CA GLU A 85 -13.60 9.89 14.69
C GLU A 85 -12.84 8.56 14.72
N ARG A 86 -12.12 8.31 15.81
CA ARG A 86 -11.89 6.93 16.26
C ARG A 86 -11.89 6.82 17.77
N HIS A 87 -13.04 6.42 18.29
CA HIS A 87 -13.08 5.59 19.48
C HIS A 87 -12.97 4.13 19.02
N TRP A 88 -12.11 3.37 19.68
CA TRP A 88 -11.84 1.95 19.42
C TRP A 88 -13.05 1.08 19.73
#